data_AF-A0ABD6D9C7-F1
#
_entry.id   AF-A0ABD6D9C7-F1
#
_cell.length_a   1.000
_cell.length_b   1.000
_cell.length_c   1.000
_cell.angle_alpha   90.00
_cell.angle_beta   90.00
_cell.angle_gamma   90.00
#
_symmetry.space_group_name_H-M   'P 1'
#
loop_
_entity.id
_entity.type
_entity.pdbx_description
1 polymer ?
#
loop_
_entity_poly.entity_id
_entity_poly.type
_entity_poly.pdbx_seq_one_letter_code
_entity_poly.pdbx_strand_id
1 'polypeptide(L)'
;MQHVKVPQDRIGVLIGEGGETMRAIESRSEVRLDIDSESGSVAIESVGDPVTALVAPDIVRAIGRGFKPDAALSLLDDEMRMFDLIDISDKTRNDNDLRRQKGRLIGENGRTRELMEELSGADVVIYGSTIGMIGDPEEVEAVRRATGMILDGAPHGAVYSYLERKHRELTGGPDLA
;
A
#
# COMPACT_ATOMS: atom_id res chain seq x y z
N MET A 1 6.73 -18.50 -12.56
CA MET A 1 7.42 -17.22 -12.83
C MET A 1 6.37 -16.14 -12.96
N GLN A 2 6.43 -15.12 -12.11
CA GLN A 2 5.54 -13.97 -12.15
C GLN A 2 6.32 -12.72 -12.54
N HIS A 3 5.65 -11.75 -13.16
CA HIS A 3 6.28 -10.50 -13.57
C HIS A 3 5.55 -9.31 -12.96
N VAL A 4 6.31 -8.39 -12.39
CA VAL A 4 5.82 -7.12 -11.85
C VAL A 4 6.54 -5.98 -12.57
N LYS A 5 5.79 -4.95 -12.95
CA LYS A 5 6.36 -3.70 -13.47
C LYS A 5 6.51 -2.69 -12.34
N VAL A 6 7.71 -2.15 -12.20
CA VAL A 6 8.08 -1.16 -11.18
C VAL A 6 8.47 0.14 -11.89
N PRO A 7 7.96 1.30 -11.42
CA PRO A 7 8.36 2.60 -11.95
C PRO A 7 9.87 2.82 -11.86
N GLN A 8 10.44 3.50 -12.86
CA GLN A 8 11.89 3.71 -12.98
C GLN A 8 12.51 4.38 -11.75
N ASP A 9 11.84 5.40 -11.22
CA ASP A 9 12.23 6.11 -10.00
C ASP A 9 12.16 5.27 -8.72
N ARG A 10 11.57 4.06 -8.79
CA ARG A 10 11.43 3.13 -7.67
C ARG A 10 12.36 1.92 -7.75
N ILE A 11 13.02 1.68 -8.89
CA ILE A 11 13.98 0.58 -9.06
C ILE A 11 15.12 0.69 -8.04
N GLY A 12 15.66 1.88 -7.83
CA GLY A 12 16.71 2.10 -6.83
C GLY A 12 16.28 1.72 -5.40
N VAL A 13 15.01 1.96 -5.04
CA VAL A 13 14.47 1.60 -3.71
C VAL A 13 14.26 0.10 -3.59
N LEU A 14 13.80 -0.54 -4.67
CA LEU A 14 13.64 -2.00 -4.73
C LEU A 14 14.97 -2.73 -4.60
N ILE A 15 16.04 -2.20 -5.21
CA ILE A 15 17.38 -2.76 -5.09
C ILE A 15 17.93 -2.47 -3.68
N GLY A 16 17.84 -1.22 -3.21
CA GLY A 16 18.41 -0.76 -1.94
C GLY A 16 19.93 -0.52 -2.02
N GLU A 17 20.51 0.06 -0.97
CA GLU A 17 21.95 0.33 -0.95
C GLU A 17 22.73 -0.99 -1.01
N GLY A 18 23.60 -1.13 -2.01
CA GLY A 18 24.34 -2.37 -2.24
C GLY A 18 23.43 -3.61 -2.43
N GLY A 19 22.18 -3.45 -2.86
CA GLY A 19 21.25 -4.57 -3.04
C GLY A 19 20.63 -5.10 -1.74
N GLU A 20 20.63 -4.35 -0.65
CA GLU A 20 20.12 -4.80 0.65
C GLU A 20 18.62 -5.16 0.61
N THR A 21 17.78 -4.31 -0.01
CA THR A 21 16.33 -4.53 -0.09
C THR A 21 16.01 -5.77 -0.91
N MET A 22 16.61 -5.88 -2.10
CA MET A 22 16.45 -7.03 -2.97
C MET A 22 16.79 -8.34 -2.24
N ARG A 23 17.94 -8.38 -1.56
CA ARG A 23 18.38 -9.56 -0.79
C ARG A 23 17.45 -9.88 0.38
N ALA A 24 16.89 -8.87 1.05
CA ALA A 24 15.91 -9.07 2.11
C ALA A 24 14.61 -9.70 1.57
N ILE A 25 14.14 -9.26 0.39
CA ILE A 25 12.95 -9.83 -0.26
C ILE A 25 13.23 -11.28 -0.68
N GLU A 26 14.35 -11.52 -1.35
CA GLU A 26 14.75 -12.86 -1.82
C GLU A 26 14.86 -13.86 -0.65
N SER A 27 15.56 -13.47 0.42
CA SER A 27 15.78 -14.36 1.56
C SER A 27 14.52 -14.61 2.38
N ARG A 28 13.71 -13.58 2.67
CA ARG A 28 12.52 -13.73 3.52
C ARG A 28 11.32 -14.33 2.79
N SER A 29 11.25 -14.17 1.47
CA SER A 29 10.12 -14.67 0.66
C SER A 29 10.46 -15.95 -0.11
N GLU A 30 11.69 -16.48 0.03
CA GLU A 30 12.18 -17.67 -0.67
C GLU A 30 12.03 -17.57 -2.21
N VAL A 31 12.40 -16.40 -2.75
CA VAL A 31 12.37 -16.09 -4.18
C VAL A 31 13.73 -15.63 -4.68
N ARG A 32 13.89 -15.65 -6.00
CA ARG A 32 14.93 -14.93 -6.72
C ARG A 32 14.28 -13.81 -7.54
N LEU A 33 14.90 -12.63 -7.49
CA LEU A 33 14.48 -11.47 -8.27
C LEU A 33 15.45 -11.23 -9.43
N ASP A 34 14.90 -11.12 -10.64
CA ASP A 34 15.63 -10.63 -11.81
C ASP A 34 15.07 -9.26 -12.20
N ILE A 35 15.86 -8.21 -11.94
CA ILE A 35 15.45 -6.81 -12.07
C ILE A 35 16.10 -6.23 -13.32
N ASP A 36 15.31 -6.08 -14.38
CA ASP A 36 15.67 -5.28 -15.53
C ASP A 36 15.47 -3.80 -15.20
N SER A 37 16.59 -3.13 -14.89
CA SER A 37 16.61 -1.72 -14.50
C SER A 37 16.28 -0.78 -15.67
N GLU A 38 16.44 -1.20 -16.93
CA GLU A 38 16.11 -0.37 -18.09
C GLU A 38 14.60 -0.37 -18.37
N SER A 39 13.97 -1.55 -18.28
CA SER A 39 12.54 -1.67 -18.56
C SER A 39 11.65 -1.58 -17.31
N GLY A 40 12.24 -1.66 -16.12
CA GLY A 40 11.54 -1.76 -14.84
C GLY A 40 10.77 -3.06 -14.65
N SER A 41 11.12 -4.10 -15.43
CA SER A 41 10.53 -5.43 -15.30
C SER A 41 11.22 -6.20 -14.17
N VAL A 42 10.43 -6.80 -13.29
CA VAL A 42 10.93 -7.66 -12.23
C VAL A 42 10.35 -9.05 -12.45
N ALA A 43 11.20 -10.03 -12.75
CA ALA A 43 10.80 -11.43 -12.76
C ALA A 43 11.00 -12.02 -11.36
N ILE A 44 10.01 -12.78 -10.91
CA ILE A 44 9.97 -13.40 -9.59
C ILE A 44 9.88 -14.92 -9.78
N GLU A 45 10.89 -15.62 -9.29
CA GLU A 45 11.01 -17.06 -9.34
C GLU A 45 11.05 -17.62 -7.92
N SER A 46 10.15 -18.54 -7.59
CA SER A 46 10.20 -19.25 -6.30
C SER A 46 11.36 -20.24 -6.31
N VAL A 47 12.17 -20.22 -5.25
CA VAL A 47 13.33 -21.11 -5.07
C VAL A 47 13.21 -21.99 -3.81
N GLY A 48 12.14 -21.82 -3.04
CA GLY A 48 11.83 -22.58 -1.83
C GLY A 48 10.34 -22.87 -1.72
N ASP A 49 9.75 -22.59 -0.56
CA ASP A 49 8.34 -22.82 -0.29
C ASP A 49 7.43 -21.95 -1.17
N PRO A 50 6.55 -22.57 -1.98
CA PRO A 50 5.69 -21.82 -2.88
C PRO A 50 4.67 -20.93 -2.17
N VAL A 51 4.28 -21.23 -0.93
CA VAL A 51 3.29 -20.43 -0.17
C VAL A 51 3.95 -19.15 0.31
N THR A 52 5.14 -19.24 0.90
CA THR A 52 5.97 -18.07 1.27
C THR A 52 6.25 -17.18 0.06
N ALA A 53 6.50 -17.77 -1.11
CA ALA A 53 6.75 -17.03 -2.34
C ALA A 53 5.52 -16.26 -2.90
N LEU A 54 4.29 -16.59 -2.49
CA LEU A 54 3.07 -15.95 -3.02
C LEU A 54 3.00 -14.45 -2.70
N VAL A 55 3.61 -14.01 -1.61
CA VAL A 55 3.54 -12.62 -1.16
C VAL A 55 4.56 -11.70 -1.85
N ALA A 56 5.64 -12.28 -2.40
CA ALA A 56 6.73 -11.52 -3.03
C ALA A 56 6.28 -10.54 -4.13
N PRO A 57 5.32 -10.87 -5.03
CA PRO A 57 4.80 -9.92 -6.01
C PRO A 57 4.17 -8.69 -5.37
N ASP A 58 3.48 -8.85 -4.23
CA ASP A 58 2.83 -7.74 -3.53
C ASP A 58 3.86 -6.87 -2.80
N ILE A 59 4.92 -7.45 -2.24
CA ILE A 59 6.06 -6.69 -1.70
C ILE A 59 6.70 -5.82 -2.79
N VAL A 60 7.04 -6.43 -3.94
CA VAL A 60 7.66 -5.72 -5.08
C VAL A 60 6.73 -4.62 -5.59
N ARG A 61 5.43 -4.92 -5.71
CA ARG A 61 4.42 -3.95 -6.14
C ARG A 61 4.26 -2.82 -5.13
N ALA A 62 4.21 -3.09 -3.83
CA ALA A 62 4.13 -2.08 -2.78
C ALA A 62 5.31 -1.11 -2.84
N ILE A 63 6.54 -1.60 -2.94
CA ILE A 63 7.73 -0.75 -3.09
C ILE A 63 7.63 0.10 -4.36
N GLY A 64 7.19 -0.51 -5.47
CA GLY A 64 6.93 0.20 -6.73
C GLY A 64 5.81 1.24 -6.64
N ARG A 65 4.92 1.14 -5.66
CA ARG A 65 3.84 2.10 -5.37
C ARG A 65 4.17 3.02 -4.20
N GLY A 66 5.46 3.15 -3.85
CA GLY A 66 5.94 4.19 -2.95
C GLY A 66 6.13 3.77 -1.50
N PHE A 67 5.78 2.54 -1.12
CA PHE A 67 6.04 2.04 0.23
C PHE A 67 7.55 1.96 0.51
N LYS A 68 7.91 2.16 1.77
CA LYS A 68 9.26 1.88 2.26
C LYS A 68 9.49 0.36 2.30
N PRO A 69 10.74 -0.11 2.15
CA PRO A 69 11.05 -1.54 2.24
C PRO A 69 10.50 -2.21 3.50
N ASP A 70 10.66 -1.60 4.67
CA ASP A 70 10.21 -2.19 5.94
C ASP A 70 8.68 -2.39 5.99
N ALA A 71 7.92 -1.39 5.54
CA ALA A 71 6.45 -1.49 5.46
C ALA A 71 6.01 -2.57 4.47
N ALA A 72 6.67 -2.67 3.32
CA ALA A 72 6.38 -3.72 2.33
C ALA A 72 6.74 -5.12 2.84
N LEU A 73 7.89 -5.28 3.49
CA LEU A 73 8.34 -6.55 4.08
C LEU A 73 7.46 -7.00 5.26
N SER A 74 6.69 -6.09 5.87
CA SER A 74 5.78 -6.42 6.96
C SER A 74 4.65 -7.36 6.55
N LEU A 75 4.39 -7.51 5.24
CA LEU A 75 3.50 -8.54 4.67
C LEU A 75 3.94 -9.98 4.99
N LEU A 76 5.18 -10.18 5.42
CA LEU A 76 5.71 -11.48 5.86
C LEU A 76 5.62 -11.68 7.37
N ASP A 77 5.23 -10.66 8.13
CA ASP A 77 5.23 -10.73 9.60
C ASP A 77 4.00 -11.46 10.15
N ASP A 78 2.88 -11.43 9.43
CA ASP A 78 1.63 -12.12 9.78
C ASP A 78 0.89 -12.57 8.50
N GLU A 79 0.28 -13.76 8.52
CA GLU A 79 -0.44 -14.33 7.37
C GLU A 79 -1.70 -13.56 6.97
N MET A 80 -2.28 -12.79 7.90
CA MET A 80 -3.47 -11.98 7.66
C MET A 80 -3.14 -10.63 7.03
N ARG A 81 -1.88 -10.18 7.12
CA ARG A 81 -1.47 -8.91 6.53
C ARG A 81 -1.58 -8.95 5.02
N MET A 82 -2.16 -7.89 4.48
CA MET A 82 -2.44 -7.81 3.06
C MET A 82 -2.09 -6.44 2.49
N PHE A 83 -1.73 -6.46 1.21
CA PHE A 83 -1.55 -5.27 0.41
C PHE A 83 -2.78 -5.07 -0.48
N ASP A 84 -3.32 -3.86 -0.49
CA ASP A 84 -4.40 -3.47 -1.39
C ASP A 84 -4.07 -2.15 -2.09
N LEU A 85 -4.56 -2.02 -3.33
CA LEU A 85 -4.24 -0.90 -4.21
C LEU A 85 -5.48 -0.45 -4.97
N ILE A 86 -5.80 0.84 -4.86
CA ILE A 86 -6.91 1.47 -5.58
C ILE A 86 -6.31 2.40 -6.63
N ASP A 87 -6.69 2.20 -7.90
CA ASP A 87 -6.44 3.18 -8.95
C ASP A 87 -7.47 4.31 -8.86
N ILE A 88 -7.01 5.49 -8.50
CA ILE A 88 -7.85 6.69 -8.36
C ILE A 88 -8.37 7.10 -9.74
N SER A 89 -7.62 6.80 -10.80
CA SER A 89 -7.99 7.21 -12.15
C SER A 89 -9.31 6.56 -12.62
N ASP A 90 -9.62 5.35 -12.17
CA ASP A 90 -10.87 4.63 -12.45
C ASP A 90 -12.13 5.36 -11.95
N LYS A 91 -11.97 6.27 -10.98
CA LYS A 91 -13.06 7.09 -10.42
C LYS A 91 -13.00 8.54 -10.86
N THR A 92 -12.19 8.86 -11.86
CA THR A 92 -11.98 10.24 -12.33
C THR A 92 -12.18 10.35 -13.84
N ARG A 93 -12.65 11.52 -14.30
CA ARG A 93 -12.98 11.71 -15.72
C ARG A 93 -11.83 12.21 -16.58
N ASN A 94 -10.84 12.85 -15.95
CA ASN A 94 -9.68 13.48 -16.60
C ASN A 94 -8.62 13.84 -15.56
N ASP A 95 -7.46 14.30 -16.02
CA ASP A 95 -6.33 14.65 -15.15
C ASP A 95 -6.63 15.76 -14.12
N ASN A 96 -7.50 16.72 -14.45
CA ASN A 96 -7.88 17.76 -13.50
C ASN A 96 -8.76 17.18 -12.38
N ASP A 97 -9.62 16.23 -12.72
CA ASP A 97 -10.43 15.48 -11.77
C ASP A 97 -9.55 14.61 -10.86
N LEU A 98 -8.59 13.89 -11.45
CA LEU A 98 -7.59 13.10 -10.73
C LEU A 98 -6.77 13.95 -9.77
N ARG A 99 -6.25 15.10 -10.22
CA ARG A 99 -5.50 16.03 -9.37
C ARG A 99 -6.34 16.53 -8.20
N ARG A 100 -7.61 16.85 -8.43
CA ARG A 100 -8.54 17.29 -7.37
C ARG A 100 -8.81 16.18 -6.36
N GLN A 101 -9.11 14.96 -6.81
CA GLN A 101 -9.39 13.83 -5.91
C GLN A 101 -8.16 13.40 -5.13
N LYS A 102 -6.99 13.35 -5.77
CA LYS A 102 -5.71 13.17 -5.07
C LYS A 102 -5.48 14.25 -4.00
N GLY A 103 -5.75 15.51 -4.32
CA GLY A 103 -5.65 16.61 -3.36
C GLY A 103 -6.54 16.41 -2.13
N ARG A 104 -7.74 15.86 -2.30
CA ARG A 104 -8.63 15.49 -1.19
C ARG A 104 -8.13 14.28 -0.40
N LEU A 105 -7.61 13.25 -1.07
CA LEU A 105 -7.05 12.08 -0.37
C LEU A 105 -5.81 12.45 0.46
N ILE A 106 -4.96 13.34 -0.05
CA ILE A 106 -3.79 13.84 0.67
C ILE A 106 -4.23 14.78 1.81
N GLY A 107 -5.16 15.69 1.52
CA GLY A 107 -5.57 16.74 2.46
C GLY A 107 -4.53 17.84 2.61
N GLU A 108 -4.87 18.88 3.36
CA GLU A 108 -3.95 19.98 3.64
C GLU A 108 -2.71 19.45 4.37
N ASN A 109 -1.52 19.74 3.84
CA ASN A 109 -0.23 19.26 4.35
C ASN A 109 -0.13 17.74 4.56
N GLY A 110 -0.95 16.93 3.87
CA GLY A 110 -0.94 15.48 4.05
C GLY A 110 -1.84 14.95 5.17
N ARG A 111 -2.58 15.83 5.86
CA ARG A 111 -3.32 15.48 7.07
C ARG A 111 -4.37 14.39 6.88
N THR A 112 -5.04 14.34 5.72
CA THR A 112 -6.08 13.32 5.49
C THR A 112 -5.48 11.93 5.36
N ARG A 113 -4.38 11.79 4.61
CA ARG A 113 -3.63 10.54 4.49
C ARG A 113 -3.04 10.10 5.83
N GLU A 114 -2.45 11.04 6.58
CA GLU A 114 -1.93 10.78 7.93
C GLU A 114 -3.01 10.27 8.88
N LEU A 115 -4.21 10.86 8.85
CA LEU A 115 -5.33 10.41 9.67
C LEU A 115 -5.84 9.01 9.26
N MET A 116 -5.82 8.68 7.97
CA MET A 116 -6.15 7.32 7.53
C MET A 116 -5.17 6.32 8.15
N GLU A 117 -3.87 6.61 8.08
CA GLU A 117 -2.81 5.77 8.64
C GLU A 117 -2.92 5.64 10.17
N GLU A 118 -2.97 6.77 10.88
CA GLU A 118 -3.04 6.83 12.36
C GLU A 118 -4.28 6.14 12.93
N LEU A 119 -5.45 6.36 12.33
CA LEU A 119 -6.71 5.87 12.89
C LEU A 119 -7.05 4.44 12.44
N SER A 120 -6.57 4.00 11.28
CA SER A 120 -6.80 2.62 10.83
C SER A 120 -5.77 1.63 11.37
N GLY A 121 -4.53 2.05 11.62
CA GLY A 121 -3.41 1.14 11.91
C GLY A 121 -2.66 0.65 10.67
N ALA A 122 -3.22 0.82 9.46
CA ALA A 122 -2.58 0.44 8.21
C ALA A 122 -1.56 1.50 7.74
N ASP A 123 -0.49 1.07 7.09
CA ASP A 123 0.39 1.96 6.32
C ASP A 123 -0.34 2.46 5.06
N VAL A 124 -0.30 3.77 4.77
CA VAL A 124 -1.04 4.36 3.65
C VAL A 124 -0.14 5.24 2.77
N VAL A 125 -0.02 4.87 1.49
CA VAL A 125 0.80 5.60 0.51
C VAL A 125 -0.01 6.04 -0.69
N ILE A 126 0.15 7.30 -1.09
CA ILE A 126 -0.39 7.83 -2.35
C ILE A 126 0.79 8.07 -3.29
N TYR A 127 0.82 7.35 -4.41
CA TYR A 127 1.88 7.43 -5.41
C TYR A 127 1.29 7.36 -6.82
N GLY A 128 1.72 8.26 -7.71
CA GLY A 128 1.18 8.32 -9.06
C GLY A 128 -0.34 8.54 -9.06
N SER A 129 -1.11 7.67 -9.70
CA SER A 129 -2.58 7.66 -9.68
C SER A 129 -3.17 6.67 -8.67
N THR A 130 -2.36 6.08 -7.80
CA THR A 130 -2.80 5.00 -6.91
C THR A 130 -2.72 5.40 -5.45
N ILE A 131 -3.62 4.85 -4.64
CA ILE A 131 -3.50 4.80 -3.19
C ILE A 131 -3.36 3.33 -2.78
N GLY A 132 -2.28 3.01 -2.08
CA GLY A 132 -2.01 1.68 -1.56
C GLY A 132 -2.10 1.67 -0.04
N MET A 133 -2.42 0.50 0.49
CA MET A 133 -2.56 0.25 1.92
C MET A 133 -1.97 -1.13 2.29
N ILE A 134 -1.28 -1.20 3.42
CA ILE A 134 -0.77 -2.45 4.01
C ILE A 134 -1.23 -2.53 5.45
N GLY A 135 -1.84 -3.64 5.84
CA GLY A 135 -2.29 -3.89 7.20
C GLY A 135 -3.14 -5.14 7.29
N ASP A 136 -3.78 -5.33 8.44
CA ASP A 136 -4.74 -6.40 8.66
C ASP A 136 -6.06 -6.10 7.90
N PRO A 137 -6.91 -7.11 7.66
CA PRO A 137 -8.08 -6.95 6.80
C PRO A 137 -9.04 -5.82 7.23
N GLU A 138 -9.25 -5.64 8.53
CA GLU A 138 -10.14 -4.59 9.04
C GLU A 138 -9.52 -3.18 8.94
N GLU A 139 -8.19 -3.07 9.07
CA GLU A 139 -7.44 -1.82 8.91
C GLU A 139 -7.47 -1.38 7.44
N VAL A 140 -7.20 -2.31 6.53
CA VAL A 140 -7.25 -2.11 5.08
C VAL A 140 -8.66 -1.72 4.64
N GLU A 141 -9.71 -2.39 5.13
CA GLU A 141 -11.10 -2.03 4.80
C GLU A 141 -11.48 -0.64 5.33
N ALA A 142 -10.95 -0.23 6.49
CA ALA A 142 -11.15 1.13 7.00
C ALA A 142 -10.60 2.17 6.03
N VAL A 143 -9.37 2.00 5.54
CA VAL A 143 -8.73 2.91 4.56
C VAL A 143 -9.45 2.87 3.21
N ARG A 144 -9.78 1.68 2.71
CA ARG A 144 -10.53 1.50 1.45
C ARG A 144 -11.86 2.23 1.47
N ARG A 145 -12.62 2.11 2.57
CA ARG A 145 -13.90 2.80 2.72
C ARG A 145 -13.75 4.31 2.85
N ALA A 146 -12.77 4.79 3.63
CA ALA A 146 -12.48 6.21 3.74
C ALA A 146 -12.09 6.82 2.38
N THR A 147 -11.28 6.09 1.60
CA THR A 147 -10.91 6.43 0.23
C THR A 147 -12.15 6.54 -0.65
N GLY A 148 -13.02 5.52 -0.64
CA GLY A 148 -14.28 5.53 -1.39
C GLY A 148 -15.16 6.73 -1.05
N MET A 149 -15.34 7.04 0.23
CA MET A 149 -16.10 8.21 0.67
C MET A 149 -15.54 9.52 0.09
N ILE A 150 -14.22 9.70 0.07
CA ILE A 150 -13.60 10.90 -0.51
C ILE A 150 -13.84 10.97 -2.02
N LEU A 151 -13.65 9.86 -2.73
CA LEU A 151 -13.83 9.78 -4.19
C LEU A 151 -15.30 10.04 -4.58
N ASP A 152 -16.25 9.56 -3.78
CA ASP A 152 -17.69 9.80 -3.93
C ASP A 152 -18.12 11.22 -3.50
N GLY A 153 -17.17 12.04 -3.03
CA GLY A 153 -17.38 13.47 -2.76
C GLY A 153 -17.76 13.81 -1.33
N ALA A 154 -17.76 12.84 -0.40
CA ALA A 154 -18.09 13.09 1.01
C ALA A 154 -17.18 14.17 1.63
N PRO A 155 -17.72 15.07 2.48
CA PRO A 155 -16.90 16.04 3.19
C PRO A 155 -15.87 15.37 4.09
N HIS A 156 -14.67 15.95 4.21
CA HIS A 156 -13.59 15.41 5.06
C HIS A 156 -14.04 15.13 6.50
N GLY A 157 -14.85 16.02 7.10
CA GLY A 157 -15.37 15.82 8.45
C GLY A 157 -16.15 14.51 8.61
N ALA A 158 -16.94 14.11 7.60
CA ALA A 158 -17.66 12.84 7.63
C ALA A 158 -16.72 11.63 7.54
N VAL A 159 -15.62 11.76 6.80
CA VAL A 159 -14.58 10.73 6.68
C VAL A 159 -13.78 10.61 7.97
N TYR A 160 -13.46 11.72 8.62
CA TYR A 160 -12.77 11.72 9.91
C TYR A 160 -13.62 11.08 11.01
N SER A 161 -14.91 11.44 11.11
CA SER A 161 -15.82 10.78 12.06
C SER A 161 -16.03 9.28 11.78
N TYR A 162 -15.90 8.85 10.53
CA TYR A 162 -15.88 7.43 10.18
C TYR A 162 -14.61 6.75 10.70
N LEU A 163 -13.43 7.32 10.42
CA LEU A 163 -12.14 6.78 10.86
C LEU A 163 -12.03 6.73 12.38
N GLU A 164 -12.46 7.77 13.10
CA GLU A 164 -12.46 7.81 14.58
C GLU A 164 -13.36 6.74 15.20
N ARG A 165 -14.50 6.44 14.57
CA ARG A 165 -15.37 5.34 15.02
C ARG A 165 -14.70 4.00 14.76
N LYS A 166 -14.12 3.80 13.58
CA LYS A 166 -13.41 2.57 13.24
C LYS A 166 -12.21 2.32 14.14
N HIS A 167 -11.45 3.36 14.46
CA HIS A 167 -10.34 3.28 15.41
C HIS A 167 -10.78 2.72 16.77
N ARG A 168 -11.92 3.18 17.30
CA ARG A 168 -12.48 2.68 18.57
C ARG A 168 -12.94 1.23 18.48
N GLU A 169 -13.48 0.81 17.35
CA GLU A 169 -13.87 -0.59 17.10
C GLU A 169 -12.62 -1.49 17.07
N LEU A 170 -11.59 -1.08 16.34
CA LEU A 170 -10.33 -1.85 16.16
C LEU A 170 -9.50 -1.95 17.45
N THR A 171 -9.45 -0.87 18.23
CA THR A 171 -8.64 -0.80 19.47
C THR A 171 -9.36 -1.30 20.72
N GLY A 172 -10.58 -1.84 20.58
CA GLY A 172 -11.34 -2.42 21.69
C GLY A 172 -11.85 -1.39 22.69
N GLY A 173 -12.42 -0.27 22.22
CA GLY A 173 -13.04 0.74 23.08
C GLY A 173 -14.07 0.14 24.06
N PRO A 174 -14.26 0.73 25.26
CA PRO A 174 -14.82 0.09 26.46
C PRO A 174 -16.33 -0.29 26.45
N ASP A 175 -16.99 -0.42 25.30
CA ASP A 175 -18.44 -0.67 25.20
C ASP A 175 -18.81 -2.07 24.64
N LEU A 176 -18.04 -3.10 25.01
CA LEU A 176 -18.44 -4.51 24.86
C LEU A 176 -18.05 -5.31 26.11
N ALA A 177 -18.66 -4.96 27.25
CA ALA A 177 -18.72 -5.78 28.46
C ALA A 177 -20.09 -5.62 29.13
#